data_AF-A0A9X9F3R5-F1
#
_entry.id   AF-A0A9X9F3R5-F1
#
_cell.length_a   1.000
_cell.length_b   1.000
_cell.length_c   1.000
_cell.angle_alpha   90.00
_cell.angle_beta   90.00
_cell.angle_gamma   90.00
#
_symmetry.space_group_name_H-M   'P 1'
#
loop_
_entity.id
_entity.type
_entity.pdbx_description
1 polymer ?
#
loop_
_entity_poly.entity_id
_entity_poly.type
_entity_poly.pdbx_seq_one_letter_code
_entity_poly.pdbx_strand_id
1 'polypeptide(L)'
;MNIVHLRPKQRSKYRIMLGKWYYSTKRYIQWLADGKTYAKRFQQEKLPCTAIQHRTILLRKLKDVDMWYQQNKVVNLKIAVKKLNGIVIRPGETFSYWRLIGKPTRKKGYVEGMVLHYGSFQTGIGGGLCQLSNLIYWMTLHTPLTVTERYRHSFDVFP
;
A
#
# COMPACT_ATOMS: atom_id res chain seq x y z
N MET A 1 -18.12 -22.99 4.99
CA MET A 1 -16.70 -22.83 4.56
C MET A 1 -15.80 -23.08 5.77
N ASN A 2 -14.91 -24.07 5.74
CA ASN A 2 -14.12 -24.49 6.90
C ASN A 2 -12.97 -23.50 7.16
N ILE A 3 -13.13 -22.59 8.14
CA ILE A 3 -12.26 -21.41 8.38
C ILE A 3 -10.90 -21.82 9.00
N VAL A 4 -10.73 -23.08 9.39
CA VAL A 4 -9.54 -23.58 10.11
C VAL A 4 -8.25 -23.37 9.30
N HIS A 5 -8.28 -23.50 7.96
CA HIS A 5 -7.09 -23.34 7.11
C HIS A 5 -6.65 -21.88 6.92
N LEU A 6 -7.52 -20.90 7.20
CA LEU A 6 -7.20 -19.47 7.10
C LEU A 6 -6.51 -18.93 8.36
N ARG A 7 -6.36 -19.75 9.40
CA ARG A 7 -5.67 -19.33 10.62
C ARG A 7 -4.19 -19.06 10.34
N PRO A 8 -3.65 -17.92 10.79
CA PRO A 8 -2.24 -17.66 10.61
C PRO A 8 -1.39 -18.69 11.34
N LYS A 9 -0.51 -19.37 10.60
CA LYS A 9 0.47 -20.29 11.19
C LYS A 9 1.49 -19.45 11.98
N GLN A 10 1.61 -19.69 13.27
CA GLN A 10 2.66 -19.08 14.08
C GLN A 10 4.04 -19.58 13.61
N ARG A 11 5.00 -18.66 13.49
CA ARG A 11 6.36 -18.94 13.02
C ARG A 11 7.35 -18.24 13.94
N SER A 12 8.57 -18.78 14.05
CA SER A 12 9.64 -18.16 14.84
C SER A 12 10.01 -16.77 14.30
N LYS A 13 10.50 -15.89 15.18
CA LYS A 13 10.94 -14.54 14.81
C LYS A 13 11.98 -14.55 13.69
N TYR A 14 12.96 -15.47 13.76
CA TYR A 14 13.98 -15.67 12.72
C TYR A 14 13.37 -16.06 11.37
N ARG A 15 12.39 -16.99 11.36
CA ARG A 15 11.70 -17.39 10.13
C ARG A 15 10.94 -16.22 9.50
N ILE A 16 10.27 -15.39 10.31
CA ILE A 16 9.57 -14.19 9.84
C ILE A 16 10.56 -13.17 9.27
N MET A 17 11.68 -12.93 9.95
CA MET A 17 12.71 -12.00 9.52
C MET A 17 13.34 -12.43 8.18
N LEU A 18 13.81 -13.68 8.09
CA LEU A 18 14.38 -14.23 6.86
C LEU A 18 13.35 -14.26 5.72
N GLY A 19 12.09 -14.59 6.03
CA GLY A 19 11.01 -14.54 5.07
C GLY A 19 10.81 -13.13 4.50
N LYS A 20 10.75 -12.10 5.36
CA LYS A 20 10.64 -10.70 4.92
C LYS A 20 11.79 -10.31 4.01
N TRP A 21 13.02 -10.67 4.35
CA TRP A 21 14.19 -10.41 3.52
C TRP A 21 14.07 -11.12 2.15
N TYR A 22 13.83 -12.43 2.16
CA TYR A 22 13.68 -13.24 0.95
C TYR A 22 12.59 -12.69 0.01
N TYR A 23 11.38 -12.45 0.51
CA TYR A 23 10.27 -11.96 -0.33
C TYR A 23 10.48 -10.53 -0.81
N SER A 24 11.14 -9.68 0.00
CA SER A 24 11.52 -8.33 -0.45
C SER A 24 12.53 -8.42 -1.58
N THR A 25 13.61 -9.18 -1.41
CA THR A 25 14.65 -9.36 -2.44
C THR A 25 14.07 -9.97 -3.71
N LYS A 26 13.23 -11.02 -3.58
CA LYS A 26 12.51 -11.62 -4.71
C LYS A 26 11.68 -10.58 -5.48
N ARG A 27 11.00 -9.68 -4.76
CA ARG A 27 10.23 -8.59 -5.38
C ARG A 27 11.12 -7.62 -6.16
N TYR A 28 12.28 -7.25 -5.61
CA TYR A 28 13.23 -6.39 -6.32
C TYR A 28 13.78 -7.06 -7.58
N ILE A 29 14.13 -8.34 -7.52
CA ILE A 29 14.56 -9.12 -8.69
C ILE A 29 13.45 -9.15 -9.74
N GLN A 30 12.21 -9.42 -9.33
CA GLN A 30 11.06 -9.43 -10.23
C GLN A 30 10.88 -8.11 -10.97
N TRP A 31 11.00 -6.96 -10.28
CA TRP A 31 10.91 -5.65 -10.95
C TRP A 31 12.00 -5.38 -11.98
N LEU A 32 13.11 -6.11 -11.93
CA LEU A 32 14.20 -6.02 -12.90
C LEU A 32 14.05 -7.04 -14.03
N ALA A 33 13.42 -8.19 -13.76
CA ALA A 33 13.41 -9.34 -14.66
C ALA A 33 12.04 -9.65 -15.30
N ASP A 34 10.95 -9.00 -14.89
CA ASP A 34 9.60 -9.34 -15.35
C ASP A 34 9.20 -8.75 -16.72
N GLY A 35 10.13 -8.05 -17.38
CA GLY A 35 9.92 -7.48 -18.72
C GLY A 35 8.89 -6.35 -18.79
N LYS A 36 8.34 -5.89 -17.65
CA LYS A 36 7.33 -4.83 -17.63
C LYS A 36 7.96 -3.46 -17.78
N THR A 37 7.35 -2.63 -18.63
CA THR A 37 7.64 -1.20 -18.64
C THR A 37 6.89 -0.53 -17.50
N TYR A 38 7.60 -0.07 -16.48
CA TYR A 38 6.98 0.60 -15.35
C TYR A 38 6.86 2.09 -15.57
N ALA A 39 5.72 2.68 -15.20
CA ALA A 39 5.49 4.12 -15.24
C ALA A 39 6.54 4.86 -14.38
N LYS A 40 7.15 5.89 -14.97
CA LYS A 40 8.20 6.73 -14.32
C LYS A 40 7.97 8.23 -14.52
N ARG A 41 7.12 8.63 -15.47
CA ARG A 41 6.94 10.04 -15.84
C ARG A 41 6.00 10.72 -14.87
N PHE A 42 6.41 11.88 -14.36
CA PHE A 42 5.57 12.75 -13.56
C PHE A 42 5.19 14.00 -14.36
N GLN A 43 3.98 14.48 -14.16
CA GLN A 43 3.45 15.71 -14.74
C GLN A 43 2.60 16.42 -13.68
N GLN A 44 2.68 17.75 -13.63
CA GLN A 44 1.87 18.55 -12.69
C GLN A 44 0.52 18.94 -13.28
N GLU A 45 0.47 19.16 -14.59
CA GLU A 45 -0.75 19.47 -15.30
C GLU A 45 -1.69 18.27 -15.33
N LYS A 46 -2.98 18.54 -15.14
CA LYS A 46 -4.01 17.51 -15.22
C LYS A 46 -4.25 17.11 -16.67
N LEU A 47 -4.58 15.84 -16.88
CA LEU A 47 -5.08 15.38 -18.17
C LEU A 47 -6.46 16.01 -18.46
N PRO A 48 -6.87 16.14 -19.74
CA PRO A 48 -8.10 16.82 -20.11
C PRO A 48 -9.37 16.22 -19.50
N CYS A 49 -9.38 14.90 -19.29
CA CYS A 49 -10.54 14.17 -18.80
C CYS A 49 -10.27 13.53 -17.44
N THR A 50 -11.24 13.62 -16.54
CA THR A 50 -11.23 12.89 -15.26
C THR A 50 -12.08 11.64 -15.38
N ALA A 51 -11.48 10.47 -15.20
CA ALA A 51 -12.21 9.19 -15.26
C ALA A 51 -12.99 8.91 -13.96
N ILE A 52 -12.37 9.15 -12.80
CA ILE A 52 -13.01 8.98 -11.50
C ILE A 52 -12.37 9.91 -10.46
N GLN A 53 -13.19 10.39 -9.52
CA GLN A 53 -12.74 11.08 -8.32
C GLN A 53 -13.42 10.46 -7.10
N HIS A 54 -12.65 10.21 -6.03
CA HIS A 54 -13.18 9.70 -4.77
C HIS A 54 -12.48 10.36 -3.58
N ARG A 55 -13.17 10.43 -2.43
CA ARG A 55 -12.63 10.96 -1.18
C ARG A 55 -13.00 10.02 -0.04
N THR A 56 -12.00 9.66 0.77
CA THR A 56 -12.20 8.79 1.94
C THR A 56 -11.77 9.53 3.20
N ILE A 57 -12.50 9.29 4.29
CA ILE A 57 -12.17 9.83 5.61
C ILE A 57 -10.80 9.32 6.07
N LEU A 58 -9.90 10.24 6.42
CA LEU A 58 -8.56 9.89 6.91
C LEU A 58 -8.50 9.68 8.42
N LEU A 59 -9.38 10.29 9.20
CA LEU A 59 -9.38 10.16 10.66
C LEU A 59 -10.67 9.48 11.11
N ARG A 60 -10.54 8.32 11.77
CA ARG A 60 -11.66 7.61 12.39
C ARG A 60 -11.30 7.36 13.85
N LYS A 61 -12.17 7.74 14.79
CA LYS A 61 -12.01 7.39 16.20
C LYS A 61 -12.36 5.91 16.36
N LEU A 62 -11.36 5.08 16.61
CA LEU A 62 -11.54 3.66 16.81
C LEU A 62 -11.65 3.38 18.31
N LYS A 63 -12.48 2.40 18.68
CA LYS A 63 -12.60 1.95 20.06
C LYS A 63 -11.26 1.37 20.52
N ASP A 64 -10.82 1.74 21.72
CA ASP A 64 -9.60 1.22 22.37
C ASP A 64 -8.30 1.44 21.56
N VAL A 65 -8.25 2.50 20.75
CA VAL A 65 -7.09 2.87 19.94
C VAL A 65 -6.82 4.37 20.09
N ASP A 66 -5.57 4.70 20.41
CA ASP A 66 -5.17 6.10 20.52
C ASP A 66 -5.23 6.85 19.18
N MET A 67 -5.65 8.12 19.25
CA MET A 67 -5.78 8.97 18.06
C MET A 67 -4.44 9.29 17.39
N TRP A 68 -3.32 9.20 18.11
CA TRP A 68 -2.00 9.48 17.53
C TRP A 68 -1.65 8.50 16.39
N TYR A 69 -2.16 7.26 16.41
CA TYR A 69 -2.00 6.33 15.30
C TYR A 69 -2.66 6.85 14.00
N GLN A 70 -3.82 7.48 14.12
CA GLN A 70 -4.54 8.06 12.97
C GLN A 70 -3.85 9.33 12.46
N GLN A 71 -3.32 10.16 13.38
CA GLN A 71 -2.52 11.34 13.03
C GLN A 71 -1.23 10.94 12.30
N ASN A 72 -0.50 9.94 12.82
CA ASN A 72 0.72 9.42 12.20
C ASN A 72 0.45 8.75 10.85
N LYS A 73 -0.70 8.06 10.71
CA LYS A 73 -1.16 7.60 9.39
C LYS A 73 -1.25 8.76 8.41
N VAL A 74 -1.84 9.90 8.78
CA VAL A 74 -1.92 11.07 7.89
C VAL A 74 -0.53 11.57 7.50
N VAL A 75 0.43 11.60 8.43
CA VAL A 75 1.83 11.95 8.13
C VAL A 75 2.43 10.97 7.11
N ASN A 76 2.30 9.66 7.34
CA ASN A 76 2.80 8.63 6.43
C ASN A 76 2.16 8.72 5.04
N LEU A 77 0.85 8.97 4.98
CA LEU A 77 0.11 9.15 3.73
C LEU A 77 0.59 10.39 2.96
N LYS A 78 0.83 11.51 3.65
CA LYS A 78 1.41 12.72 3.02
C LYS A 78 2.77 12.43 2.38
N ILE A 79 3.62 11.63 3.03
CA ILE A 79 4.94 11.25 2.49
C ILE A 79 4.77 10.35 1.26
N ALA A 80 3.90 9.34 1.34
CA ALA A 80 3.67 8.41 0.23
C ALA A 80 3.04 9.09 -0.99
N VAL A 81 2.05 9.96 -0.79
CA VAL A 81 1.38 10.69 -1.89
C VAL A 81 2.36 11.53 -2.69
N LYS A 82 3.40 12.12 -2.07
CA LYS A 82 4.46 12.85 -2.81
C LYS A 82 5.21 11.98 -3.82
N LYS A 83 5.21 10.65 -3.66
CA LYS A 83 5.83 9.69 -4.58
C LYS A 83 4.89 9.17 -5.66
N LEU A 84 3.59 9.45 -5.55
CA LEU A 84 2.57 8.93 -6.47
C LEU A 84 1.88 10.04 -7.25
N ASN A 85 1.65 11.20 -6.63
CA ASN A 85 0.86 12.27 -7.22
C ASN A 85 1.52 12.78 -8.51
N GLY A 86 0.74 12.87 -9.58
CA GLY A 86 1.21 13.29 -10.90
C GLY A 86 1.89 12.19 -11.73
N ILE A 87 1.95 10.94 -11.25
CA ILE A 87 2.43 9.83 -12.09
C ILE A 87 1.52 9.67 -13.31
N VAL A 88 2.12 9.57 -14.49
CA VAL A 88 1.43 9.31 -15.75
C VAL A 88 1.65 7.85 -16.13
N ILE A 89 0.57 7.14 -16.44
CA ILE A 89 0.59 5.75 -16.91
C ILE A 89 0.26 5.78 -18.41
N ARG A 90 1.26 5.51 -19.26
CA ARG A 90 1.07 5.41 -20.71
C ARG A 90 0.54 4.03 -21.10
N PRO A 91 -0.02 3.87 -22.32
CA PRO A 91 -0.38 2.56 -22.85
C PRO A 91 0.78 1.57 -22.75
N GLY A 92 0.50 0.36 -22.25
CA GLY A 92 1.51 -0.69 -22.02
C GLY A 92 2.34 -0.52 -20.73
N GLU A 93 2.25 0.62 -20.03
CA GLU A 93 2.98 0.81 -18.78
C GLU A 93 2.26 0.22 -17.56
N THR A 94 3.05 -0.22 -16.58
CA THR A 94 2.56 -0.71 -15.29
C THR A 94 2.82 0.31 -14.19
N PHE A 95 1.76 0.69 -13.48
CA PHE A 95 1.88 1.37 -12.19
C PHE A 95 2.19 0.34 -11.09
N SER A 96 3.22 0.62 -10.27
CA SER A 96 3.54 -0.21 -9.11
C SER A 96 3.71 0.65 -7.86
N TYR A 97 2.74 0.51 -6.95
CA TYR A 97 2.66 1.26 -5.70
C TYR A 97 3.96 1.17 -4.87
N TRP A 98 4.41 -0.05 -4.59
CA TRP A 98 5.62 -0.28 -3.79
C TRP A 98 6.92 0.05 -4.52
N ARG A 99 6.93 0.03 -5.85
CA ARG A 99 8.10 0.45 -6.62
C ARG A 99 8.30 1.95 -6.56
N LEU A 100 7.21 2.73 -6.63
CA LEU A 100 7.24 4.19 -6.54
C LEU A 100 7.53 4.69 -5.11
N ILE A 101 6.89 4.11 -4.10
CA ILE A 101 7.09 4.51 -2.70
C ILE A 101 8.40 3.96 -2.13
N GLY A 102 8.73 2.72 -2.50
CA GLY A 102 9.79 1.93 -1.90
C GLY A 102 9.48 1.50 -0.46
N LYS A 103 10.47 0.86 0.19
CA LYS A 103 10.36 0.48 1.60
C LYS A 103 10.18 1.72 2.49
N PRO A 104 9.13 1.80 3.32
CA PRO A 104 8.98 2.84 4.35
C PRO A 104 10.04 2.69 5.43
N THR A 105 10.72 3.79 5.77
CA THR A 105 11.78 3.81 6.80
C THR A 105 11.75 5.13 7.57
N ARG A 106 12.25 5.14 8.82
CA ARG A 106 12.38 6.38 9.61
C ARG A 106 13.25 7.42 8.90
N LYS A 107 14.32 7.00 8.23
CA LYS A 107 15.20 7.88 7.43
C LYS A 107 14.45 8.64 6.33
N LYS A 108 13.36 8.07 5.80
CA LYS A 108 12.49 8.72 4.80
C LYS A 108 11.38 9.57 5.45
N GLY A 109 11.39 9.75 6.76
CA GLY A 109 10.40 10.50 7.53
C GLY A 109 9.16 9.71 7.93
N TYR A 110 9.07 8.41 7.62
CA TYR A 110 7.92 7.61 8.04
C TYR A 110 7.92 7.40 9.55
N VAL A 111 6.74 7.57 10.14
CA VAL A 111 6.48 7.42 11.57
C VAL A 111 5.71 6.13 11.87
N GLU A 112 5.67 5.75 13.13
CA GLU A 112 4.92 4.57 13.56
C GLU A 112 3.42 4.81 13.43
N GLY A 113 2.73 3.85 12.84
CA GLY A 113 1.28 3.82 12.77
C GLY A 113 0.76 2.41 12.99
N MET A 114 -0.55 2.27 12.92
CA MET A 114 -1.22 0.98 13.01
C MET A 114 -0.90 0.10 11.79
N VAL A 115 -0.53 -1.15 12.05
CA VAL A 115 -0.29 -2.20 11.05
C VAL A 115 -1.09 -3.42 11.44
N LEU A 116 -1.90 -3.95 10.51
CA LEU A 116 -2.64 -5.19 10.73
C LEU A 116 -1.69 -6.39 10.80
N HIS A 117 -1.85 -7.23 11.81
CA HIS A 117 -1.01 -8.39 12.04
C HIS A 117 -1.83 -9.53 12.65
N TYR A 118 -1.96 -10.65 11.93
CA TYR A 118 -2.63 -11.86 12.41
C TYR A 118 -4.04 -11.67 12.99
N GLY A 119 -4.85 -10.79 12.38
CA GLY A 119 -6.22 -10.51 12.84
C GLY A 119 -6.29 -9.51 14.00
N SER A 120 -5.15 -9.06 14.53
CA SER A 120 -5.05 -7.91 15.42
C SER A 120 -4.31 -6.75 14.72
N PHE A 121 -3.95 -5.73 15.49
CA PHE A 121 -3.06 -4.67 15.05
C PHE A 121 -1.82 -4.61 15.94
N GLN A 122 -0.74 -4.08 15.37
CA GLN A 122 0.50 -3.75 16.06
C GLN A 122 1.02 -2.41 15.56
N THR A 123 2.04 -1.87 16.22
CA THR A 123 2.73 -0.66 15.76
C THR A 123 3.79 -1.00 14.72
N GLY A 124 3.96 -0.14 13.72
CA GLY A 124 4.99 -0.30 12.71
C GLY A 124 5.23 0.96 11.89
N ILE A 125 6.47 1.11 11.40
CA ILE A 125 6.87 2.23 10.54
C ILE A 125 6.06 2.20 9.24
N GLY A 126 5.47 3.35 8.87
CA GLY A 126 4.63 3.44 7.68
C GLY A 126 3.24 2.82 7.86
N GLY A 127 2.77 2.70 9.11
CA GLY A 127 1.41 2.24 9.39
C GLY A 127 0.35 3.10 8.71
N GLY A 128 -0.71 2.45 8.23
CA GLY A 128 -1.85 3.07 7.54
C GLY A 128 -1.69 3.33 6.03
N LEU A 129 -0.54 3.00 5.42
CA LEU A 129 -0.35 3.11 3.96
C LEU A 129 -1.32 2.22 3.15
N CYS A 130 -1.82 1.13 3.73
CA CYS A 130 -2.80 0.26 3.09
C CYS A 130 -4.11 0.98 2.72
N GLN A 131 -4.50 2.02 3.46
CA GLN A 131 -5.69 2.82 3.12
C GLN A 131 -5.54 3.46 1.73
N LEU A 132 -4.34 3.95 1.40
CA LEU A 132 -4.08 4.57 0.11
C LEU A 132 -4.05 3.54 -1.02
N SER A 133 -3.44 2.36 -0.80
CA SER A 133 -3.46 1.30 -1.81
C SER A 133 -4.87 0.79 -2.08
N ASN A 134 -5.71 0.68 -1.04
CA ASN A 134 -7.12 0.29 -1.18
C ASN A 134 -7.92 1.34 -1.95
N LEU A 135 -7.70 2.63 -1.69
CA LEU A 135 -8.32 3.72 -2.44
C LEU A 135 -7.92 3.71 -3.91
N ILE A 136 -6.63 3.53 -4.21
CA ILE A 136 -6.14 3.44 -5.60
C ILE A 136 -6.81 2.25 -6.29
N TYR A 137 -6.82 1.08 -5.65
CA TYR A 137 -7.48 -0.11 -6.19
C TYR A 137 -8.96 0.13 -6.46
N TRP A 138 -9.69 0.71 -5.50
CA TRP A 138 -11.11 1.04 -5.66
C TRP A 138 -11.33 1.93 -6.88
N MET A 139 -10.57 3.03 -7.01
CA MET A 139 -10.67 3.91 -8.17
C MET A 139 -10.34 3.18 -9.48
N THR A 140 -9.32 2.32 -9.50
CA THR A 140 -8.93 1.55 -10.68
C THR A 140 -10.06 0.69 -11.23
N LEU A 141 -10.91 0.11 -10.37
CA LEU A 141 -12.05 -0.72 -10.80
C LEU A 141 -13.08 0.02 -11.64
N HIS A 142 -13.13 1.36 -11.56
CA HIS A 142 -14.04 2.20 -12.34
C HIS A 142 -13.36 2.81 -13.57
N THR A 143 -12.21 2.28 -13.98
CA THR A 143 -11.45 2.76 -15.13
C THR A 143 -11.15 1.61 -16.09
N PRO A 144 -10.76 1.90 -17.35
CA PRO A 144 -10.29 0.85 -18.28
C PRO A 144 -8.95 0.19 -17.92
N LEU A 145 -8.35 0.54 -16.77
CA LEU A 145 -7.08 -0.03 -16.34
C LEU A 145 -7.23 -1.47 -15.84
N THR A 146 -6.23 -2.30 -16.12
CA THR A 146 -6.19 -3.69 -15.66
C THR A 146 -5.46 -3.82 -14.33
N VAL A 147 -6.10 -4.44 -13.33
CA VAL A 147 -5.43 -4.81 -12.07
C VAL A 147 -4.61 -6.09 -12.28
N THR A 148 -3.28 -5.95 -12.32
CA THR A 148 -2.38 -7.09 -12.57
C THR A 148 -1.91 -7.81 -11.29
N GLU A 149 -1.94 -7.15 -10.14
CA GLU A 149 -1.51 -7.71 -8.86
C GLU A 149 -2.23 -7.04 -7.69
N ARG A 150 -2.69 -7.82 -6.70
CA ARG A 150 -3.28 -7.31 -5.46
C ARG A 150 -2.96 -8.22 -4.28
N TYR A 151 -2.52 -7.61 -3.18
CA TYR A 151 -2.36 -8.28 -1.89
C TYR A 151 -3.40 -7.75 -0.91
N ARG A 152 -4.38 -8.59 -0.56
CA ARG A 152 -5.46 -8.24 0.36
C ARG A 152 -5.07 -8.53 1.81
N HIS A 153 -5.65 -7.77 2.73
CA HIS A 153 -5.64 -8.17 4.14
C HIS A 153 -6.72 -9.24 4.38
N SER A 154 -6.70 -9.88 5.54
CA SER A 154 -7.77 -10.82 5.95
C SER A 154 -9.13 -10.12 6.07
N PHE A 155 -9.10 -8.81 6.35
CA PHE A 155 -10.28 -7.95 6.36
C PHE A 155 -9.96 -6.71 5.53
N ASP A 156 -10.67 -6.54 4.43
CA ASP A 156 -10.58 -5.35 3.60
C ASP A 156 -11.52 -4.31 4.18
N VAL A 157 -10.97 -3.33 4.90
CA VAL A 157 -11.70 -2.10 5.18
C VAL A 157 -11.68 -1.28 3.89
N PHE A 158 -12.65 -1.55 3.02
CA PHE A 158 -12.96 -0.64 1.92
C PHE A 158 -13.52 0.67 2.52
N PRO A 159 -13.29 1.82 1.85
CA PRO A 159 -13.90 3.10 2.21
C PRO A 159 -15.38 2.99 2.50
#